data_AF-A0A353VAA6-F1
#
_entry.id   AF-A0A353VAA6-F1
#
_cell.length_a   1.000
_cell.length_b   1.000
_cell.length_c   1.000
_cell.angle_alpha   90.00
_cell.angle_beta   90.00
_cell.angle_gamma   90.00
#
_symmetry.space_group_name_H-M   'P 1'
#
loop_
_entity.id
_entity.type
_entity.pdbx_description
1 polymer ?
#
loop_
_entity_poly.entity_id
_entity_poly.type
_entity_poly.pdbx_seq_one_letter_code
_entity_poly.pdbx_strand_id
1 'polypeptide(L)'
;MTAAPVPRPLKLGIGGPVGSGKTALAEALCVRLREALDMAVITNDIYTKEDAEFLVRRGALPAERVVGVETGGCPHTAIREDASVNLEAAHALLKQFPGLDLLLIESGGDNLAATFSPELVDATIYVIDVAAGDKIPRKGGPGITKSDLLVINKI
;
A
#
# COMPACT_ATOMS: atom_id res chain seq x y z
N MET A 1 -16.18 24.45 5.63
CA MET A 1 -14.74 24.14 5.76
C MET A 1 -14.24 23.77 4.38
N THR A 2 -13.37 24.57 3.79
CA THR A 2 -12.74 24.21 2.50
C THR A 2 -11.76 23.07 2.78
N ALA A 3 -11.92 21.94 2.09
CA ALA A 3 -11.01 20.80 2.22
C ALA A 3 -9.58 21.26 1.91
N ALA A 4 -8.61 20.78 2.68
CA ALA A 4 -7.20 21.01 2.38
C ALA A 4 -6.89 20.46 0.97
N PRO A 5 -5.99 21.09 0.21
CA PRO A 5 -5.60 20.59 -1.10
C PRO A 5 -4.99 19.20 -0.97
N VAL A 6 -5.35 18.29 -1.88
CA VAL A 6 -4.80 16.93 -1.93
C VAL A 6 -3.33 17.01 -2.36
N PRO A 7 -2.39 16.37 -1.63
CA PRO A 7 -0.98 16.30 -2.03
C PRO A 7 -0.82 15.71 -3.44
N ARG A 8 0.24 16.11 -4.16
CA ARG A 8 0.57 15.56 -5.48
C ARG A 8 2.06 15.18 -5.55
N PRO A 9 2.39 13.87 -5.67
CA PRO A 9 1.45 12.76 -5.66
C PRO A 9 0.78 12.58 -4.30
N LEU A 10 -0.43 12.01 -4.32
CA LEU A 10 -1.02 11.41 -3.13
C LEU A 10 -0.30 10.08 -2.86
N LYS A 11 0.25 9.91 -1.67
CA LYS A 11 0.87 8.64 -1.22
C LYS A 11 -0.16 7.86 -0.40
N LEU A 12 -0.60 6.71 -0.93
CA LEU A 12 -1.68 5.92 -0.34
C LEU A 12 -1.13 4.57 0.16
N GLY A 13 -1.16 4.36 1.47
CA GLY A 13 -0.79 3.09 2.09
C GLY A 13 -1.90 2.05 1.99
N ILE A 14 -1.57 0.83 1.57
CA ILE A 14 -2.48 -0.33 1.58
C ILE A 14 -1.94 -1.35 2.59
N GLY A 15 -2.58 -1.40 3.75
CA GLY A 15 -2.22 -2.29 4.86
C GLY A 15 -3.23 -3.42 5.07
N GLY A 16 -2.86 -4.41 5.87
CA GLY A 16 -3.75 -5.52 6.23
C GLY A 16 -3.02 -6.86 6.42
N PRO A 17 -3.74 -7.89 6.90
CA PRO A 17 -3.19 -9.24 7.05
C PRO A 17 -2.64 -9.85 5.76
N VAL A 18 -1.77 -10.84 5.93
CA VAL A 18 -1.33 -11.72 4.84
C VAL A 18 -2.57 -12.38 4.24
N GLY A 19 -2.67 -12.35 2.90
CA GLY A 19 -3.78 -12.99 2.19
C GLY A 19 -5.11 -12.22 2.19
N SER A 20 -5.24 -11.04 2.80
CA SER A 20 -6.52 -10.30 2.83
C SER A 20 -6.92 -9.71 1.46
N GLY A 21 -6.00 -9.65 0.51
CA GLY A 21 -6.23 -9.18 -0.86
C GLY A 21 -5.68 -7.78 -1.17
N LYS A 22 -4.66 -7.33 -0.42
CA LYS A 22 -3.97 -6.04 -0.64
C LYS A 22 -3.43 -5.90 -2.06
N THR A 23 -2.63 -6.85 -2.53
CA THR A 23 -2.08 -6.87 -3.90
C THR A 23 -3.17 -6.88 -4.97
N ALA A 24 -4.26 -7.63 -4.74
CA ALA A 24 -5.41 -7.67 -5.65
C ALA A 24 -6.15 -6.31 -5.71
N LEU A 25 -6.25 -5.60 -4.59
CA LEU A 25 -6.75 -4.23 -4.55
C LEU A 25 -5.80 -3.27 -5.29
N ALA A 26 -4.50 -3.39 -5.07
CA ALA A 26 -3.50 -2.57 -5.77
C ALA A 26 -3.56 -2.78 -7.29
N GLU A 27 -3.65 -4.03 -7.77
CA GLU A 27 -3.86 -4.38 -9.18
C GLU A 27 -5.12 -3.71 -9.73
N ALA A 28 -6.26 -3.88 -9.05
CA ALA A 28 -7.53 -3.33 -9.51
C ALA A 28 -7.52 -1.80 -9.59
N LEU A 29 -6.90 -1.13 -8.61
CA LEU A 29 -6.73 0.33 -8.62
C LEU A 29 -5.83 0.77 -9.78
N CYS A 30 -4.70 0.09 -10.00
CA CYS A 30 -3.80 0.37 -11.12
C CYS A 30 -4.52 0.26 -12.46
N VAL A 31 -5.15 -0.87 -12.73
CA VAL A 31 -5.86 -1.11 -14.00
C VAL A 31 -6.96 -0.08 -14.23
N ARG A 32 -7.67 0.32 -13.16
CA ARG A 32 -8.81 1.23 -13.27
C ARG A 32 -8.43 2.70 -13.41
N LEU A 33 -7.28 3.11 -12.87
CA LEU A 33 -6.88 4.52 -12.74
C LEU A 33 -5.72 4.93 -13.64
N ARG A 34 -4.89 4.01 -14.12
CA ARG A 34 -3.67 4.33 -14.90
C ARG A 34 -3.89 5.11 -16.20
N GLU A 35 -5.10 5.08 -16.76
CA GLU A 35 -5.46 5.85 -17.97
C GLU A 35 -5.76 7.32 -17.63
N ALA A 36 -6.04 7.62 -16.36
CA ALA A 36 -6.45 8.94 -15.89
C ALA A 36 -5.44 9.60 -14.94
N LEU A 37 -4.60 8.80 -14.26
CA LEU A 37 -3.62 9.25 -13.29
C LEU A 37 -2.23 8.72 -13.64
N ASP A 38 -1.22 9.59 -13.55
CA ASP A 38 0.18 9.17 -13.57
C ASP A 38 0.50 8.46 -12.24
N MET A 39 0.74 7.15 -12.27
CA MET A 39 0.85 6.37 -11.04
C MET A 39 2.01 5.37 -11.00
N ALA A 40 2.42 5.03 -9.78
CA ALA A 40 3.41 4.02 -9.46
C ALA A 40 3.03 3.24 -8.20
N VAL A 41 3.66 2.08 -8.01
CA VAL A 41 3.42 1.20 -6.86
C VAL A 41 4.74 0.78 -6.24
N ILE A 42 4.81 0.86 -4.91
CA ILE A 42 5.80 0.17 -4.10
C ILE A 42 5.10 -0.98 -3.39
N THR A 43 5.59 -2.20 -3.58
CA THR A 43 5.15 -3.38 -2.82
C THR A 43 6.25 -3.78 -1.86
N ASN A 44 5.85 -4.19 -0.66
CA ASN A 44 6.77 -4.67 0.37
C ASN A 44 6.56 -6.17 0.51
N ASP A 45 7.65 -6.92 0.62
CA ASP A 45 7.60 -8.32 1.03
C ASP A 45 8.86 -8.66 1.84
N ILE A 46 8.80 -9.69 2.68
CA ILE A 46 9.84 -9.97 3.68
C ILE A 46 11.09 -10.54 3.00
N TYR A 47 10.91 -11.48 2.07
CA TYR A 47 11.99 -12.28 1.49
C TYR A 47 12.00 -12.32 -0.04
N THR A 48 11.00 -11.74 -0.69
CA THR A 48 10.83 -11.86 -2.14
C THR A 48 10.41 -10.53 -2.77
N LYS A 49 10.23 -10.55 -4.09
CA LYS A 49 9.59 -9.46 -4.85
C LYS A 49 8.34 -9.97 -5.58
N GLU A 50 7.74 -11.04 -5.08
CA GLU A 50 6.64 -11.74 -5.76
C GLU A 50 5.47 -10.81 -6.06
N ASP A 51 5.09 -9.91 -5.14
CA ASP A 51 3.98 -8.98 -5.36
C ASP A 51 4.29 -7.95 -6.47
N ALA A 52 5.52 -7.42 -6.52
CA ALA A 52 5.95 -6.54 -7.61
C ALA A 52 5.95 -7.29 -8.96
N GLU A 53 6.55 -8.48 -8.99
CA GLU A 53 6.59 -9.31 -10.19
C GLU A 53 5.19 -9.72 -10.65
N PHE A 54 4.30 -10.04 -9.71
CA PHE A 54 2.90 -10.34 -9.98
C PHE A 54 2.22 -9.16 -10.67
N LEU A 55 2.32 -7.94 -10.13
CA LEU A 55 1.73 -6.75 -10.73
C LEU A 55 2.26 -6.49 -12.16
N VAL A 56 3.56 -6.68 -12.38
CA VAL A 56 4.17 -6.54 -13.71
C VAL A 56 3.67 -7.63 -14.67
N ARG A 57 3.65 -8.90 -14.25
CA ARG A 57 3.16 -10.03 -15.06
C ARG A 57 1.68 -9.87 -15.45
N ARG A 58 0.88 -9.31 -14.56
CA ARG A 58 -0.54 -8.99 -14.80
C ARG A 58 -0.72 -7.76 -15.69
N GLY A 59 0.37 -7.04 -15.97
CA GLY A 59 0.36 -5.81 -16.73
C GLY A 59 -0.45 -4.74 -16.02
N ALA A 60 -0.40 -4.65 -14.69
CA ALA A 60 -1.09 -3.62 -13.91
C ALA A 60 -0.53 -2.23 -14.23
N LEU A 61 0.79 -2.10 -14.29
CA LEU A 61 1.56 -0.95 -14.75
C LEU A 61 2.81 -1.41 -15.51
N PRO A 62 3.44 -0.54 -16.32
CA PRO A 62 4.80 -0.76 -16.83
C PRO A 62 5.80 -1.10 -15.71
N ALA A 63 6.79 -1.94 -16.00
CA ALA A 63 7.73 -2.46 -15.01
C ALA A 63 8.49 -1.36 -14.27
N GLU A 64 8.86 -0.29 -14.97
CA GLU A 64 9.56 0.86 -14.40
C GLU A 64 8.73 1.65 -13.37
N ARG A 65 7.42 1.38 -13.26
CA ARG A 65 6.49 1.99 -12.30
C ARG A 65 6.16 1.10 -11.11
N VAL A 66 6.71 -0.11 -11.06
CA VAL A 66 6.47 -1.08 -9.98
C VAL A 66 7.79 -1.40 -9.30
N VAL A 67 7.89 -1.09 -8.00
CA VAL A 67 9.08 -1.33 -7.19
C VAL A 67 8.77 -2.35 -6.11
N GLY A 68 9.56 -3.42 -6.03
CA GLY A 68 9.55 -4.38 -4.93
C GLY A 68 10.62 -4.04 -3.90
N VAL A 69 10.21 -3.78 -2.66
CA VAL A 69 11.08 -3.52 -1.51
C VAL A 69 11.09 -4.77 -0.63
N GLU A 70 12.28 -5.35 -0.46
CA GLU A 70 12.49 -6.42 0.51
C GLU A 70 12.71 -5.79 1.88
N THR A 71 11.78 -6.01 2.81
CA THR A 71 11.82 -5.38 4.13
C THR A 71 12.76 -6.09 5.11
N GLY A 72 13.11 -7.34 4.80
CA GLY A 72 13.62 -8.27 5.81
C GLY A 72 12.57 -8.53 6.89
N GLY A 73 13.02 -8.84 8.10
CA GLY A 73 12.25 -9.40 9.22
C GLY A 73 10.83 -8.85 9.45
N CYS A 74 10.68 -7.69 10.11
CA CYS A 74 9.39 -7.21 10.60
C CYS A 74 8.73 -6.20 9.64
N PRO A 75 7.61 -6.54 8.98
CA PRO A 75 6.94 -5.66 8.01
C PRO A 75 6.51 -4.31 8.57
N HIS A 76 6.04 -4.24 9.83
CA HIS A 76 5.66 -2.96 10.45
C HIS A 76 6.82 -1.97 10.51
N THR A 77 8.05 -2.45 10.74
CA THR A 77 9.23 -1.59 10.85
C THR A 77 9.43 -0.80 9.58
N ALA A 78 9.36 -1.48 8.43
CA ALA A 78 9.61 -0.89 7.12
C ALA A 78 8.55 0.16 6.70
N ILE A 79 7.39 0.18 7.35
CA ILE A 79 6.32 1.15 7.05
C ILE A 79 6.07 2.16 8.18
N ARG A 80 6.68 1.97 9.36
CA ARG A 80 6.42 2.77 10.56
C ARG A 80 7.67 3.23 11.28
N GLU A 81 8.38 2.31 11.97
CA GLU A 81 9.51 2.68 12.83
C GLU A 81 10.74 3.13 12.05
N ASP A 82 11.02 2.46 10.93
CA ASP A 82 12.12 2.77 10.03
C ASP A 82 11.64 2.63 8.59
N ALA A 83 10.97 3.68 8.12
CA ALA A 83 10.45 3.75 6.76
C ALA A 83 11.51 4.12 5.70
N SER A 84 12.80 4.15 6.07
CA SER A 84 13.88 4.65 5.20
C SER A 84 13.90 3.98 3.82
N VAL A 85 13.80 2.65 3.77
CA VAL A 85 13.80 1.88 2.51
C VAL A 85 12.63 2.25 1.59
N ASN A 86 11.44 2.49 2.15
CA ASN A 86 10.28 2.91 1.39
C ASN A 86 10.36 4.38 0.98
N LEU A 87 10.91 5.25 1.85
CA LEU A 87 11.13 6.66 1.54
C LEU A 87 12.16 6.83 0.42
N GLU A 88 13.24 6.05 0.43
CA GLU A 88 14.22 6.03 -0.66
C GLU A 88 13.60 5.56 -1.98
N ALA A 89 12.82 4.47 -1.96
CA ALA A 89 12.10 3.99 -3.13
C ALA A 89 11.11 5.04 -3.67
N ALA A 90 10.36 5.72 -2.79
CA ALA A 90 9.44 6.79 -3.16
C ALA A 90 10.19 7.98 -3.78
N HIS A 91 11.31 8.41 -3.19
CA HIS A 91 12.14 9.47 -3.73
C HIS A 91 12.71 9.13 -5.12
N ALA A 92 13.15 7.89 -5.33
CA ALA A 92 13.64 7.43 -6.62
C ALA A 92 12.54 7.51 -7.70
N LEU A 93 11.33 7.02 -7.40
CA LEU A 93 10.17 7.10 -8.29
C LEU A 93 9.79 8.54 -8.60
N LEU A 94 9.73 9.41 -7.60
CA LEU A 94 9.44 10.84 -7.77
C LEU A 94 10.45 11.56 -8.65
N LYS A 95 11.73 11.19 -8.54
CA LYS A 95 12.80 11.73 -9.38
C LYS A 95 12.67 11.25 -10.84
N GLN A 96 12.30 9.99 -11.03
CA GLN A 96 12.14 9.37 -12.34
C GLN A 96 10.86 9.83 -13.04
N PHE A 97 9.78 10.07 -12.28
CA PHE A 97 8.46 10.46 -12.76
C PHE A 97 7.97 11.71 -12.01
N PRO A 98 8.45 12.93 -12.36
CA PRO A 98 8.10 14.16 -11.67
C PRO A 98 6.61 14.54 -11.74
N GLY A 99 5.86 13.94 -12.66
CA GLY A 99 4.43 14.17 -12.88
C GLY A 99 3.49 13.26 -12.09
N LEU A 100 4.00 12.37 -11.22
CA LEU A 100 3.19 11.41 -10.49
C LEU A 100 2.02 12.06 -9.75
N ASP A 101 0.85 11.47 -9.92
CA ASP A 101 -0.41 11.82 -9.28
C ASP A 101 -0.68 10.95 -8.05
N LEU A 102 -0.33 9.68 -8.14
CA LEU A 102 -0.66 8.66 -7.14
C LEU A 102 0.50 7.67 -6.97
N LEU A 103 0.94 7.51 -5.72
CA LEU A 103 1.89 6.48 -5.33
C LEU A 103 1.21 5.52 -4.36
N LEU A 104 0.99 4.27 -4.78
CA LEU A 104 0.49 3.23 -3.88
C LEU A 104 1.66 2.58 -3.14
N ILE A 105 1.50 2.33 -1.84
CA ILE A 105 2.50 1.66 -1.00
C ILE A 105 1.81 0.50 -0.28
N GLU A 106 2.03 -0.72 -0.78
CA GLU A 106 1.52 -1.93 -0.15
C GLU A 106 2.46 -2.43 0.95
N SER A 107 1.93 -2.77 2.13
CA SER A 107 2.71 -3.44 3.18
C SER A 107 2.85 -4.95 2.93
N GLY A 108 3.91 -5.59 3.45
CA GLY A 108 4.17 -7.03 3.28
C GLY A 108 3.27 -7.99 4.07
N GLY A 109 2.08 -7.54 4.47
CA GLY A 109 1.15 -8.29 5.30
C GLY A 109 1.52 -8.26 6.79
N ASP A 110 0.57 -7.85 7.62
CA ASP A 110 0.82 -7.67 9.04
C ASP A 110 -0.48 -7.80 9.87
N ASN A 111 -0.37 -7.88 11.19
CA ASN A 111 -1.51 -7.99 12.08
C ASN A 111 -2.30 -6.67 12.22
N LEU A 112 -3.36 -6.71 13.04
CA LEU A 112 -4.30 -5.60 13.25
C LEU A 112 -3.68 -4.32 13.85
N ALA A 113 -2.44 -4.40 14.34
CA ALA A 113 -1.68 -3.28 14.89
C ALA A 113 -0.86 -2.49 13.86
N ALA A 114 -0.82 -2.95 12.61
CA ALA A 114 -0.05 -2.30 11.56
C ALA A 114 -0.64 -0.95 11.17
N THR A 115 0.22 0.07 11.14
CA THR A 115 -0.09 1.44 10.74
C THR A 115 1.09 2.00 9.98
N PHE A 116 0.84 2.86 9.00
CA PHE A 116 1.91 3.55 8.29
C PHE A 116 2.39 4.78 9.07
N SER A 117 3.66 5.15 8.88
CA SER A 117 4.21 6.44 9.31
C SER A 117 3.54 7.57 8.51
N PRO A 118 3.13 8.68 9.15
CA PRO A 118 2.66 9.88 8.46
C PRO A 118 3.70 10.51 7.54
N GLU A 119 4.99 10.22 7.73
CA GLU A 119 6.05 10.66 6.82
C GLU A 119 6.01 9.88 5.49
N LEU A 120 5.57 8.62 5.55
CA LEU A 120 5.54 7.73 4.40
C LEU A 120 4.28 7.94 3.55
N VAL A 121 3.09 8.00 4.15
CA VAL A 121 1.80 8.07 3.45
C VAL A 121 0.95 9.25 3.91
N ASP A 122 0.11 9.75 3.00
CA ASP A 122 -0.85 10.82 3.28
C ASP A 122 -2.23 10.26 3.72
N ALA A 123 -2.56 9.04 3.30
CA ALA A 123 -3.78 8.33 3.66
C ALA A 123 -3.57 6.80 3.65
N THR A 124 -4.49 6.08 4.29
CA THR A 124 -4.39 4.63 4.49
C THR A 124 -5.69 3.89 4.19
N ILE A 125 -5.57 2.83 3.39
CA ILE A 125 -6.58 1.78 3.24
C ILE A 125 -6.12 0.57 4.04
N TYR A 126 -7.00 0.04 4.90
CA TYR A 126 -6.76 -1.21 5.61
C TYR A 126 -7.69 -2.31 5.10
N VAL A 127 -7.13 -3.46 4.71
CA VAL A 127 -7.86 -4.56 4.07
C VAL A 127 -7.91 -5.76 5.00
N ILE A 128 -9.11 -6.17 5.39
CA ILE A 128 -9.40 -7.44 6.05
C ILE A 128 -10.26 -8.31 5.15
N ASP A 129 -10.45 -9.59 5.47
CA ASP A 129 -11.31 -10.48 4.69
C ASP A 129 -12.24 -11.33 5.58
N VAL A 130 -13.35 -11.79 5.00
CA VAL A 130 -14.37 -12.56 5.73
C VAL A 130 -13.85 -13.90 6.25
N ALA A 131 -12.92 -14.55 5.53
CA ALA A 131 -12.37 -15.85 5.94
C ALA A 131 -11.47 -15.74 7.18
N ALA A 132 -10.95 -14.54 7.50
CA ALA A 132 -10.25 -14.28 8.76
C ALA A 132 -11.18 -14.32 10.00
N GLY A 133 -12.50 -14.27 9.79
CA GLY A 133 -13.54 -14.49 10.78
C GLY A 133 -14.32 -13.23 11.17
N ASP A 134 -15.61 -13.40 11.45
CA ASP A 134 -16.58 -12.35 11.80
C ASP A 134 -16.16 -11.47 13.00
N LYS A 135 -15.34 -12.02 13.89
CA LYS A 135 -14.85 -11.33 15.09
C LYS A 135 -13.68 -10.40 14.85
N ILE A 136 -13.07 -10.38 13.66
CA ILE A 136 -11.90 -9.54 13.35
C ILE A 136 -12.19 -8.05 13.59
N PRO A 137 -13.30 -7.46 13.09
CA PRO A 137 -13.63 -6.07 13.41
C PRO A 137 -13.74 -5.79 14.92
N ARG A 138 -14.26 -6.75 15.70
CA ARG A 138 -14.43 -6.62 17.16
C ARG A 138 -13.11 -6.71 17.93
N LYS A 139 -12.05 -7.27 17.34
CA LYS A 139 -10.70 -7.25 17.93
C LYS A 139 -10.07 -5.86 17.89
N GLY A 140 -10.62 -4.93 17.10
CA GLY A 140 -10.11 -3.57 16.98
C GLY A 140 -8.68 -3.53 16.43
N GLY A 141 -7.85 -2.67 16.99
CA GLY A 141 -6.51 -2.40 16.49
C GLY A 141 -6.51 -1.19 15.54
N PRO A 142 -5.41 -0.43 15.50
CA PRO A 142 -5.34 0.82 14.77
C PRO A 142 -5.60 0.67 13.26
N GLY A 143 -5.31 -0.48 12.64
CA GLY A 143 -5.69 -0.73 11.25
C GLY A 143 -7.22 -0.69 11.03
N ILE A 144 -8.00 -1.20 11.98
CA ILE A 144 -9.48 -1.18 11.91
C ILE A 144 -10.04 0.17 12.37
N THR A 145 -9.46 0.76 13.42
CA THR A 145 -10.08 1.92 14.10
C THR A 145 -9.56 3.27 13.63
N LYS A 146 -8.41 3.32 12.94
CA LYS A 146 -7.72 4.57 12.58
C LYS A 146 -7.37 4.69 11.10
N SER A 147 -7.60 3.68 10.27
CA SER A 147 -7.43 3.81 8.82
C SER A 147 -8.43 4.81 8.25
N ASP A 148 -8.03 5.53 7.20
CA ASP A 148 -8.93 6.46 6.50
C ASP A 148 -10.04 5.71 5.74
N LEU A 149 -9.76 4.48 5.29
CA LEU A 149 -10.73 3.56 4.69
C LEU A 149 -10.50 2.12 5.13
N LEU A 150 -11.53 1.45 5.63
CA LEU A 150 -11.54 0.02 5.90
C LEU A 150 -12.25 -0.75 4.78
N VAL A 151 -11.58 -1.77 4.25
CA VAL A 151 -12.13 -2.71 3.25
C VAL A 151 -12.32 -4.08 3.87
N ILE A 152 -13.53 -4.62 3.75
CA ILE A 152 -13.86 -6.01 4.09
C ILE A 152 -14.02 -6.79 2.78
N ASN A 153 -13.04 -7.63 2.48
CA ASN A 153 -12.91 -8.34 1.21
C ASN A 153 -13.44 -9.78 1.29
N LYS A 154 -13.65 -10.41 0.12
CA LYS A 154 -14.07 -11.82 -0.05
C LYS A 154 -15.41 -12.16 0.62
N ILE A 155 -16.45 -11.37 0.31
CA ILE A 155 -17.83 -11.57 0.81
C ILE A 155 -18.47 -12.88 0.35
#